data_AF-A0A5B0QMQ7-F1
#
_entry.id   AF-A0A5B0QMQ7-F1
#
_cell.length_a   1.000
_cell.length_b   1.000
_cell.length_c   1.000
_cell.angle_alpha   90.00
_cell.angle_beta   90.00
_cell.angle_gamma   90.00
#
_symmetry.space_group_name_H-M   'P 1'
#
loop_
_entity.id
_entity.type
_entity.pdbx_description
1 polymer ?
#
loop_
_entity_poly.entity_id
_entity_poly.type
_entity_poly.pdbx_seq_one_letter_code
_entity_poly.pdbx_strand_id
1 'polypeptide(L)'
;MLTSILARCPEWFTDCGFTHACHTRIIRVRTLSTKGTGNNTSLQLQHNSTSILLVNMAEDDGQETVRTTEPISEGQDPIDLKVEFGGGLETLFSNQNSLKIQLPKPHTIRHLVSLLSPQVRPQKSMSLFCSPGPEWDVKPGILPLVNDEDWELLEPSGMHALLKHGDNVMFISTLHGG
;
A
#
# COMPACT_ATOMS: atom_id res chain seq x y z
N MET A 1 8.54 -7.45 46.59
CA MET A 1 9.03 -6.16 46.06
C MET A 1 9.53 -6.41 44.65
N LEU A 2 8.81 -5.92 43.65
CA LEU A 2 9.28 -5.87 42.26
C LEU A 2 8.69 -4.60 41.65
N THR A 3 9.59 -3.77 41.19
CA THR A 3 9.47 -2.37 40.77
C THR A 3 8.85 -2.29 39.36
N SER A 4 7.74 -1.55 39.22
CA SER A 4 7.16 -1.23 37.92
C SER A 4 7.90 -0.04 37.30
N ILE A 5 8.55 -0.26 36.16
CA ILE A 5 9.10 0.81 35.32
C ILE A 5 7.96 1.32 34.43
N LEU A 6 7.43 2.50 34.75
CA LEU A 6 6.56 3.27 33.87
C LEU A 6 7.44 3.98 32.83
N ALA A 7 7.45 3.49 31.59
CA ALA A 7 7.99 4.24 30.46
C ALA A 7 6.99 5.35 30.11
N ARG A 8 7.36 6.58 30.43
CA ARG A 8 6.63 7.82 30.16
C ARG A 8 7.04 8.29 28.76
N CYS A 9 6.13 8.25 27.78
CA CYS A 9 6.37 8.87 26.48
C CYS A 9 6.41 10.40 26.62
N PRO A 10 7.31 11.09 25.91
CA PRO A 10 7.55 12.53 26.08
C PRO A 10 6.45 13.40 25.46
N GLU A 11 6.10 14.45 26.21
CA GLU A 11 5.15 15.51 25.85
C GLU A 11 5.73 16.48 24.82
N TRP A 12 5.28 16.40 23.57
CA TRP A 12 5.30 17.54 22.64
C TRP A 12 4.32 17.30 21.48
N PHE A 13 3.10 17.82 21.62
CA PHE A 13 2.49 18.75 20.66
C PHE A 13 1.09 19.12 21.18
N THR A 14 0.97 20.35 21.66
CA THR A 14 -0.31 21.02 21.90
C THR A 14 -0.65 21.84 20.66
N ASP A 15 -1.94 21.84 20.34
CA ASP A 15 -2.67 22.86 19.57
C ASP A 15 -2.78 22.70 18.04
N CYS A 16 -3.80 21.95 17.61
CA CYS A 16 -4.80 22.40 16.64
C CYS A 16 -6.02 21.48 16.76
N GLY A 17 -7.13 22.03 17.25
CA GLY A 17 -8.35 21.28 17.55
C GLY A 17 -9.02 20.71 16.31
N PHE A 18 -9.16 19.38 16.26
CA PHE A 18 -10.24 18.70 15.54
C PHE A 18 -10.48 17.33 16.20
N THR A 19 -11.69 17.12 16.66
CA THR A 19 -12.15 15.93 17.38
C THR A 19 -12.29 14.76 16.42
N HIS A 20 -11.33 13.85 16.33
CA HIS A 20 -11.54 12.52 15.75
C HIS A 20 -10.86 11.47 16.64
N ALA A 21 -11.67 10.55 17.16
CA ALA A 21 -11.28 9.55 18.14
C ALA A 21 -10.23 8.59 17.56
N CYS A 22 -9.00 8.69 18.07
CA CYS A 22 -7.95 7.70 17.88
C CYS A 22 -8.32 6.42 18.65
N HIS A 23 -8.69 5.35 17.96
CA HIS A 23 -8.93 4.03 18.56
C HIS A 23 -7.60 3.37 18.93
N THR A 24 -6.99 3.81 20.02
CA THR A 24 -5.90 3.08 20.67
C THR A 24 -6.50 1.86 21.37
N ARG A 25 -6.50 0.70 20.69
CA ARG A 25 -6.89 -0.57 21.34
C ARG A 25 -5.80 -0.98 22.33
N ILE A 26 -6.06 -0.68 23.61
CA ILE A 26 -5.33 -1.23 24.75
C ILE A 26 -5.62 -2.74 24.79
N ILE A 27 -4.67 -3.57 24.39
CA ILE A 27 -4.76 -5.03 24.58
C ILE A 27 -4.51 -5.32 26.06
N ARG A 28 -5.59 -5.60 26.79
CA ARG A 28 -5.52 -6.05 28.18
C ARG A 28 -5.13 -7.52 28.21
N VAL A 29 -3.83 -7.81 28.31
CA VAL A 29 -3.35 -9.19 28.47
C VAL A 29 -3.61 -9.63 29.92
N ARG A 30 -4.52 -10.58 30.12
CA ARG A 30 -4.63 -11.33 31.39
C ARG A 30 -3.80 -12.61 31.25
N THR A 31 -2.68 -12.68 31.96
CA THR A 31 -1.95 -13.94 32.16
C THR A 31 -2.75 -14.84 33.11
N LEU A 32 -3.21 -15.99 32.62
CA LEU A 32 -3.70 -17.08 33.46
C LEU A 32 -2.54 -18.07 33.68
N SER A 33 -2.16 -18.25 34.93
CA SER A 33 -1.17 -19.25 35.36
C SER A 33 -1.89 -20.58 35.59
N THR A 34 -1.51 -21.62 34.85
CA THR A 34 -1.93 -23.00 35.11
C THR A 34 -0.73 -23.79 35.64
N LYS A 35 -0.82 -24.27 36.88
CA LYS A 35 0.04 -25.34 37.39
C LYS A 35 -0.53 -26.66 36.89
N GLY A 36 0.22 -27.39 36.07
CA GLY A 36 -0.15 -28.72 35.61
C GLY A 36 0.95 -29.34 34.76
N THR A 37 1.61 -30.34 35.32
CA THR A 37 2.70 -31.13 34.77
C THR A 37 2.30 -31.81 33.46
N GLY A 38 3.12 -31.67 32.41
CA GLY A 38 2.93 -32.34 31.12
C GLY A 38 3.05 -31.35 29.96
N ASN A 39 4.20 -31.40 29.29
CA ASN A 39 4.47 -30.70 28.04
C ASN A 39 3.39 -31.03 27.00
N ASN A 40 2.69 -30.01 26.51
CA ASN A 40 1.98 -29.85 25.22
C ASN A 40 0.97 -28.69 25.35
N THR A 41 1.40 -27.43 25.20
CA THR A 41 0.50 -26.26 25.25
C THR A 41 -0.05 -25.95 23.86
N SER A 42 -1.34 -26.24 23.63
CA SER A 42 -2.09 -25.73 22.47
C SER A 42 -2.79 -24.42 22.85
N LEU A 43 -2.53 -23.36 22.08
CA LEU A 43 -3.19 -22.06 22.22
C LEU A 43 -4.16 -21.88 21.04
N GLN A 44 -5.46 -21.89 21.31
CA GLN A 44 -6.48 -21.48 20.35
C GLN A 44 -6.75 -19.98 20.50
N LEU A 45 -6.53 -19.24 19.43
CA LEU A 45 -6.95 -17.85 19.25
C LEU A 45 -8.05 -17.87 18.18
N GLN A 46 -9.24 -17.37 18.52
CA GLN A 46 -10.33 -17.23 17.57
C GLN A 46 -10.72 -15.76 17.49
N HIS A 47 -10.45 -15.12 16.34
CA HIS A 47 -11.19 -13.94 15.93
C HIS A 47 -11.08 -13.74 14.41
N ASN A 48 -12.23 -13.44 13.79
CA ASN A 48 -12.42 -12.95 12.42
C ASN A 48 -12.05 -13.94 11.28
N SER A 49 -13.09 -14.64 10.80
CA SER A 49 -13.17 -15.33 9.49
C SER A 49 -11.91 -16.05 9.02
N THR A 50 -11.49 -17.09 9.72
CA THR A 50 -10.68 -18.16 9.14
C THR A 50 -10.98 -19.45 9.89
N SER A 51 -11.67 -20.38 9.26
CA SER A 51 -11.83 -21.74 9.76
C SER A 51 -10.49 -22.46 9.61
N ILE A 52 -9.82 -22.79 10.73
CA ILE A 52 -8.64 -23.65 10.72
C ILE A 52 -9.13 -25.09 10.94
N LEU A 53 -9.06 -25.91 9.89
CA LEU A 53 -9.25 -27.35 10.01
C LEU A 53 -7.95 -27.95 10.56
N LEU A 54 -8.02 -28.48 11.77
CA LEU A 54 -6.98 -29.32 12.35
C LEU A 54 -6.87 -30.59 11.51
N VAL A 55 -5.72 -30.83 10.88
CA VAL A 55 -5.38 -32.14 10.34
C VAL A 55 -4.39 -32.78 11.30
N ASN A 56 -4.88 -33.79 12.03
CA ASN A 56 -4.06 -34.63 12.87
C ASN A 56 -3.07 -35.40 11.97
N MET A 57 -1.79 -35.37 12.32
CA MET A 57 -0.82 -36.32 11.77
C MET A 57 -1.11 -37.68 12.41
N ALA A 58 -1.70 -38.58 11.62
CA ALA A 58 -1.69 -40.00 11.88
C ALA A 58 -0.77 -40.65 10.84
N GLU A 59 0.06 -41.57 11.32
CA GLU A 59 1.08 -42.30 10.57
C GLU A 59 0.48 -43.15 9.43
N ASP A 60 1.30 -43.27 8.37
CA ASP A 60 1.54 -44.40 7.47
C ASP A 60 0.36 -45.33 7.08
N ASP A 61 -0.01 -45.30 5.80
CA ASP A 61 -0.09 -46.48 4.94
C ASP A 61 -0.46 -46.03 3.51
N GLY A 62 0.32 -46.45 2.52
CA GLY A 62 0.24 -45.96 1.14
C GLY A 62 -1.06 -46.31 0.41
N GLN A 63 -1.59 -45.34 -0.35
CA GLN A 63 -2.42 -45.60 -1.52
C GLN A 63 -2.46 -44.36 -2.45
N GLU A 64 -1.94 -44.54 -3.66
CA GLU A 64 -2.00 -43.59 -4.78
C GLU A 64 -3.46 -43.22 -5.13
N THR A 65 -3.83 -41.94 -5.05
CA THR A 65 -5.10 -41.43 -5.58
C THR A 65 -4.92 -40.05 -6.22
N VAL A 66 -5.05 -40.02 -7.55
CA VAL A 66 -5.21 -38.81 -8.36
C VAL A 66 -6.55 -38.16 -8.02
N ARG A 67 -6.55 -36.87 -7.63
CA ARG A 67 -7.65 -35.90 -7.83
C ARG A 67 -7.23 -34.47 -7.52
N THR A 68 -7.29 -33.67 -8.58
CA THR A 68 -7.45 -32.21 -8.71
C THR A 68 -7.96 -31.48 -7.46
N THR A 69 -7.30 -30.37 -7.09
CA THR A 69 -7.85 -28.99 -6.98
C THR A 69 -6.72 -28.11 -6.45
N GLU A 70 -5.94 -27.47 -7.34
CA GLU A 70 -4.99 -26.44 -6.91
C GLU A 70 -5.79 -25.21 -6.46
N PRO A 71 -5.62 -24.72 -5.22
CA PRO A 71 -6.18 -23.45 -4.80
C PRO A 71 -5.45 -22.32 -5.55
N ILE A 72 -6.21 -21.52 -6.31
CA ILE A 72 -5.74 -20.25 -6.88
C ILE A 72 -5.39 -19.34 -5.69
N SER A 73 -4.13 -19.38 -5.29
CA SER A 73 -3.52 -18.31 -4.51
C SER A 73 -3.22 -17.19 -5.50
N GLU A 74 -4.06 -16.17 -5.49
CA GLU A 74 -3.79 -14.92 -6.20
C GLU A 74 -2.54 -14.25 -5.59
N GLY A 75 -1.36 -14.72 -6.00
CA GLY A 75 -0.10 -13.99 -5.86
C GLY A 75 -0.24 -12.67 -6.61
N GLN A 76 -0.13 -11.56 -5.90
CA GLN A 76 -0.29 -10.22 -6.46
C GLN A 76 1.10 -9.61 -6.63
N ASP A 77 1.76 -9.87 -7.74
CA ASP A 77 3.12 -9.36 -7.97
C ASP A 77 3.10 -7.85 -8.29
N PRO A 78 3.96 -7.04 -7.65
CA PRO A 78 4.14 -5.64 -8.03
C PRO A 78 4.65 -5.55 -9.47
N ILE A 79 4.23 -4.52 -10.20
CA ILE A 79 4.68 -4.28 -11.57
C ILE A 79 5.78 -3.23 -11.60
N ASP A 80 6.81 -3.42 -12.43
CA ASP A 80 7.84 -2.43 -12.66
C ASP A 80 7.37 -1.45 -13.74
N LEU A 81 7.48 -0.16 -13.47
CA LEU A 81 7.12 0.93 -14.37
C LEU A 81 8.29 1.87 -14.57
N LYS A 82 8.38 2.44 -15.78
CA LYS A 82 9.18 3.65 -16.03
C LYS A 82 8.23 4.83 -15.94
N VAL A 83 8.57 5.83 -15.13
CA VAL A 83 7.82 7.08 -15.02
C VAL A 83 8.68 8.21 -15.56
N GLU A 84 8.15 9.03 -16.46
CA GLU A 84 8.85 10.18 -17.04
C GLU A 84 8.12 11.49 -16.75
N PHE A 85 8.88 12.57 -16.65
CA PHE A 85 8.37 13.92 -16.38
C PHE A 85 8.84 14.88 -17.46
N GLY A 86 7.90 15.70 -17.95
CA GLY A 86 8.18 16.74 -18.93
C GLY A 86 7.35 18.00 -18.68
N GLY A 87 7.62 19.04 -19.48
CA GLY A 87 6.95 20.33 -19.34
C GLY A 87 7.30 21.07 -18.03
N GLY A 88 8.50 20.84 -17.49
CA GLY A 88 8.97 21.46 -16.25
C GLY A 88 8.63 20.69 -14.98
N LEU A 89 7.87 19.58 -15.08
CA LEU A 89 7.55 18.74 -13.92
C LEU A 89 8.78 18.05 -13.31
N GLU A 90 9.84 17.83 -14.09
CA GLU A 90 11.11 17.29 -13.62
C GLU A 90 11.70 18.08 -12.43
N THR A 91 11.42 19.40 -12.37
CA THR A 91 11.86 20.26 -11.26
C THR A 91 11.25 19.86 -9.91
N LEU A 92 10.04 19.28 -9.94
CA LEU A 92 9.35 18.76 -8.75
C LEU A 92 9.95 17.44 -8.26
N PHE A 93 10.70 16.74 -9.11
CA PHE A 93 11.30 15.44 -8.81
C PHE A 93 12.83 15.53 -8.76
N SER A 94 13.34 16.63 -8.20
CA SER A 94 14.79 16.88 -8.03
C SER A 94 15.57 16.94 -9.35
N ASN A 95 14.96 17.50 -10.40
CA ASN A 95 15.49 17.56 -11.77
C ASN A 95 15.81 16.18 -12.37
N GLN A 96 15.04 15.16 -11.97
CA GLN A 96 15.10 13.83 -12.59
C GLN A 96 13.97 13.73 -13.62
N ASN A 97 14.35 13.45 -14.87
CA ASN A 97 13.38 13.32 -15.97
C ASN A 97 12.70 11.94 -15.97
N SER A 98 13.27 10.95 -15.27
CA SER A 98 12.71 9.59 -15.21
C SER A 98 12.96 8.91 -13.87
N LEU A 99 12.00 8.11 -13.40
CA LEU A 99 12.08 7.25 -12.23
C LEU A 99 11.68 5.82 -12.60
N LYS A 100 12.25 4.83 -11.91
CA LYS A 100 11.77 3.45 -11.94
C LYS A 100 10.98 3.19 -10.67
N ILE A 101 9.73 2.78 -10.81
CA ILE A 101 8.80 2.58 -9.69
C ILE A 101 8.24 1.17 -9.75
N GLN A 102 8.22 0.50 -8.60
CA GLN A 102 7.44 -0.72 -8.39
C GLN A 102 6.05 -0.34 -7.89
N LEU A 103 5.03 -0.60 -8.69
CA LEU A 103 3.64 -0.31 -8.36
C LEU A 103 2.96 -1.58 -7.83
N PRO A 104 2.63 -1.66 -6.53
CA PRO A 104 1.75 -2.69 -6.01
C PRO A 104 0.31 -2.47 -6.48
N LYS A 105 -0.55 -3.47 -6.29
CA LYS A 105 -1.99 -3.30 -6.58
C LYS A 105 -2.62 -2.24 -5.66
N PRO A 106 -3.62 -1.48 -6.16
CA PRO A 106 -4.19 -1.55 -7.52
C PRO A 106 -3.25 -0.94 -8.58
N HIS A 107 -3.16 -1.55 -9.76
CA HIS A 107 -2.31 -1.05 -10.85
C HIS A 107 -3.00 0.07 -11.62
N THR A 108 -3.38 1.16 -10.95
CA THR A 108 -4.07 2.30 -11.57
C THR A 108 -3.21 3.56 -11.58
N ILE A 109 -3.48 4.48 -12.51
CA ILE A 109 -2.84 5.80 -12.52
C ILE A 109 -3.05 6.52 -11.17
N ARG A 110 -4.26 6.48 -10.60
CA ARG A 110 -4.53 7.09 -9.28
C ARG A 110 -3.58 6.56 -8.18
N HIS A 111 -3.33 5.26 -8.17
CA HIS A 111 -2.43 4.66 -7.18
C HIS A 111 -0.96 5.05 -7.45
N LEU A 112 -0.55 5.11 -8.72
CA LEU A 112 0.76 5.63 -9.09
C LEU A 112 0.95 7.08 -8.61
N VAL A 113 -0.04 7.94 -8.83
CA VAL A 113 0.00 9.35 -8.39
C VAL A 113 0.11 9.45 -6.87
N SER A 114 -0.65 8.63 -6.13
CA SER A 114 -0.53 8.53 -4.67
C SER A 114 0.91 8.21 -4.22
N LEU A 115 1.61 7.30 -4.90
CA LEU A 115 3.00 6.92 -4.60
C LEU A 115 4.05 7.95 -5.04
N LEU A 116 3.75 8.75 -6.07
CA LEU A 116 4.62 9.82 -6.52
C LEU A 116 4.46 11.08 -5.67
N SER A 117 3.28 11.33 -5.11
CA SER A 117 2.98 12.53 -4.30
C SER A 117 3.98 12.83 -3.17
N PRO A 118 4.51 11.85 -2.40
CA PRO A 118 5.47 12.12 -1.32
C PRO A 118 6.89 12.37 -1.85
N GLN A 119 7.15 12.10 -3.14
CA GLN A 119 8.44 12.32 -3.79
C GLN A 119 8.59 13.75 -4.32
N VAL A 120 7.50 14.53 -4.34
CA VAL A 120 7.50 15.92 -4.80
C VAL A 120 8.30 16.81 -3.85
N ARG A 121 9.23 17.58 -4.41
CA ARG A 121 10.12 18.50 -3.71
C ARG A 121 10.01 19.91 -4.34
N PRO A 122 9.86 20.98 -3.54
CA PRO A 122 9.53 20.97 -2.12
C PRO A 122 8.07 20.53 -1.90
N GLN A 123 7.75 19.97 -0.72
CA GLN A 123 6.41 19.42 -0.43
C GLN A 123 5.27 20.44 -0.63
N LYS A 124 5.54 21.73 -0.38
CA LYS A 124 4.59 22.83 -0.62
C LYS A 124 4.14 22.96 -2.08
N SER A 125 4.92 22.43 -3.02
CA SER A 125 4.65 22.47 -4.45
C SER A 125 3.87 21.25 -4.94
N MET A 126 3.46 20.33 -4.05
CA MET A 126 2.67 19.15 -4.40
C MET A 126 1.37 19.49 -5.15
N SER A 127 0.73 20.61 -4.81
CA SER A 127 -0.47 21.10 -5.48
C SER A 127 -0.27 21.47 -6.96
N LEU A 128 0.98 21.61 -7.42
CA LEU A 128 1.29 21.80 -8.83
C LEU A 128 1.22 20.49 -9.62
N PHE A 129 1.35 19.35 -8.95
CA PHE A 129 1.31 18.01 -9.56
C PHE A 129 -0.04 17.31 -9.35
N CYS A 130 -0.55 17.29 -8.11
CA CYS A 130 -1.78 16.59 -7.78
C CYS A 130 -2.58 17.27 -6.66
N SER A 131 -3.89 17.00 -6.63
CA SER A 131 -4.76 17.36 -5.52
C SER A 131 -4.35 16.56 -4.26
N PRO A 132 -4.32 17.19 -3.08
CA PRO A 132 -4.14 16.46 -1.83
C PRO A 132 -5.33 15.49 -1.61
N GLY A 133 -5.06 14.36 -0.94
CA GLY A 133 -6.03 13.28 -0.71
C GLY A 133 -7.36 13.71 -0.05
N PRO A 134 -8.37 12.81 -0.03
CA PRO A 134 -8.21 11.36 -0.13
C PRO A 134 -8.23 10.77 -1.55
N GLU A 135 -8.71 11.51 -2.55
CA GLU A 135 -8.96 10.92 -3.88
C GLU A 135 -7.71 10.90 -4.77
N TRP A 136 -6.73 11.80 -4.58
CA TRP A 136 -5.53 11.95 -5.42
C TRP A 136 -5.86 12.08 -6.91
N ASP A 137 -5.95 13.31 -7.40
CA ASP A 137 -6.16 13.59 -8.82
C ASP A 137 -4.98 14.38 -9.39
N VAL A 138 -4.65 14.14 -10.65
CA VAL A 138 -3.65 14.93 -11.37
C VAL A 138 -4.17 16.35 -11.56
N LYS A 139 -3.30 17.34 -11.32
CA LYS A 139 -3.62 18.76 -11.46
C LYS A 139 -4.04 19.05 -12.91
N PRO A 140 -5.17 19.76 -13.15
CA PRO A 140 -5.53 20.20 -14.50
C PRO A 140 -4.40 20.99 -15.17
N GLY A 141 -4.13 20.66 -16.44
CA GLY A 141 -2.97 21.14 -17.19
C GLY A 141 -1.75 20.21 -17.12
N ILE A 142 -1.90 19.01 -16.57
CA ILE A 142 -0.95 17.90 -16.74
C ILE A 142 -1.64 16.82 -17.57
N LEU A 143 -0.94 16.33 -18.59
CA LEU A 143 -1.37 15.26 -19.48
C LEU A 143 -0.54 13.99 -19.20
N PRO A 144 -1.15 12.97 -18.58
CA PRO A 144 -0.56 11.64 -18.47
C PRO A 144 -0.68 10.88 -19.78
N LEU A 145 0.43 10.28 -20.21
CA LEU A 145 0.49 9.36 -21.35
C LEU A 145 0.97 8.00 -20.84
N VAL A 146 0.39 6.92 -21.34
CA VAL A 146 0.87 5.55 -21.11
C VAL A 146 1.34 4.99 -22.44
N ASN A 147 2.62 4.66 -22.55
CA ASN A 147 3.26 4.20 -23.79
C ASN A 147 2.99 5.16 -24.98
N ASP A 148 3.16 6.46 -24.73
CA ASP A 148 2.89 7.56 -25.70
C ASP A 148 1.42 7.72 -26.13
N GLU A 149 0.49 6.97 -25.52
CA GLU A 149 -0.95 7.06 -25.74
C GLU A 149 -1.63 7.88 -24.65
N ASP A 150 -2.59 8.72 -25.05
CA ASP A 150 -3.40 9.52 -24.13
C ASP A 150 -4.23 8.60 -23.21
N TRP A 151 -4.03 8.73 -21.89
CA TRP A 151 -4.72 7.93 -20.88
C TRP A 151 -6.26 8.03 -20.95
N GLU A 152 -6.83 9.07 -21.56
CA GLU A 152 -8.28 9.20 -21.75
C GLU A 152 -8.82 8.24 -22.81
N LEU A 153 -7.95 7.74 -23.70
CA LEU A 153 -8.27 6.78 -24.76
C LEU A 153 -8.18 5.33 -24.28
N LEU A 154 -7.59 5.08 -23.12
CA LEU A 154 -7.49 3.75 -22.53
C LEU A 154 -8.84 3.32 -21.93
N GLU A 155 -9.05 2.00 -21.83
CA GLU A 155 -10.20 1.44 -21.13
C GLU A 155 -9.73 0.50 -19.99
N PRO A 156 -10.04 0.81 -18.72
CA PRO A 156 -10.68 2.03 -18.22
C PRO A 156 -9.85 3.30 -18.48
N SER A 157 -10.48 4.48 -18.48
CA SER A 157 -9.81 5.74 -18.83
C SER A 157 -9.35 6.57 -17.62
N GLY A 158 -8.43 7.50 -17.87
CA GLY A 158 -8.03 8.55 -16.92
C GLY A 158 -7.43 7.99 -15.62
N MET A 159 -7.90 8.49 -14.47
CA MET A 159 -7.46 8.03 -13.14
C MET A 159 -7.59 6.52 -12.91
N HIS A 160 -8.52 5.88 -13.63
CA HIS A 160 -8.81 4.45 -13.49
C HIS A 160 -8.08 3.59 -14.50
N ALA A 161 -7.28 4.19 -15.40
CA ALA A 161 -6.50 3.46 -16.37
C ALA A 161 -5.57 2.45 -15.72
N LEU A 162 -5.58 1.24 -16.27
CA LEU A 162 -4.84 0.09 -15.75
C LEU A 162 -3.45 0.03 -16.37
N LEU A 163 -2.45 -0.07 -15.49
CA LEU A 163 -1.04 -0.16 -15.82
C LEU A 163 -0.60 -1.62 -15.83
N LYS A 164 0.38 -1.92 -16.68
CA LYS A 164 0.97 -3.24 -16.89
C LYS A 164 2.47 -3.18 -16.61
N HIS A 165 3.03 -4.34 -16.28
CA HIS A 165 4.48 -4.48 -16.10
C HIS A 165 5.22 -4.06 -17.38
N GLY A 166 6.22 -3.18 -17.20
CA GLY A 166 7.02 -2.63 -18.29
C GLY A 166 6.45 -1.37 -18.94
N ASP A 167 5.27 -0.89 -18.54
CA ASP A 167 4.70 0.33 -19.10
C ASP A 167 5.58 1.56 -18.82
N ASN A 168 5.58 2.47 -19.79
CA ASN A 168 6.13 3.81 -19.64
C ASN A 168 4.99 4.80 -19.39
N VAL A 169 5.02 5.49 -18.25
CA VAL A 169 4.03 6.51 -17.90
C VAL A 169 4.70 7.87 -17.89
N MET A 170 4.30 8.77 -18.81
CA MET A 170 4.87 10.11 -18.91
C MET A 170 3.86 11.15 -18.45
N PHE A 171 4.26 12.05 -17.54
CA PHE A 171 3.47 13.21 -17.13
C PHE A 171 4.04 14.48 -17.77
N ILE A 172 3.25 15.19 -18.58
CA ILE A 172 3.65 16.43 -19.24
C ILE A 172 2.80 17.59 -18.71
N SER A 173 3.41 18.63 -18.14
CA SER A 173 2.65 19.87 -17.89
C SER A 173 2.49 20.66 -19.19
N THR A 174 1.24 20.89 -19.60
CA THR A 174 0.88 21.70 -20.76
C THR A 174 0.60 23.16 -20.39
N LEU A 175 0.55 23.47 -19.08
CA LEU A 175 0.21 24.80 -18.57
C LEU A 175 1.42 25.71 -18.29
N HIS A 176 2.63 25.14 -18.12
CA HIS A 176 3.83 25.88 -17.68
C HIS A 176 4.71 26.41 -18.82
N GLY A 177 4.18 26.56 -20.04
CA GLY A 177 4.91 27.13 -21.18
C GLY A 177 4.68 28.63 -21.33
N GLY A 178 5.51 29.45 -20.69
CA GLY A 178 5.57 30.90 -20.86
C GLY A 178 6.98 31.42 -20.64
#